data_AF-A0A0F9DWN8-F1
#
_entry.id   AF-A0A0F9DWN8-F1
#
_cell.length_a   1.000
_cell.length_b   1.000
_cell.length_c   1.000
_cell.angle_alpha   90.00
_cell.angle_beta   90.00
_cell.angle_gamma   90.00
#
_symmetry.space_group_name_H-M   'P 1'
#
loop_
_entity.id
_entity.type
_entity.pdbx_description
1 polymer ?
#
loop_
_entity_poly.entity_id
_entity_poly.type
_entity_poly.pdbx_seq_one_letter_code
_entity_poly.pdbx_strand_id
1 'polypeptide(L)'
;MIWKRTVPAMAEAGMVLDADRTMLELFCSTAANVEDLEDDLAENGYSIDTPNGLRQPSPSWSQLRQARETLVKIAIQLGLSPKSRKQLGIVSEDTDGFEGDFKQ
;
A
#
# COMPACT_ATOMS: atom_id res chain seq x y z
N MET A 1 -0.45 4.77 -9.96
CA MET A 1 -1.66 4.60 -9.12
C MET A 1 -2.37 3.26 -9.29
N ILE A 2 -1.92 2.28 -8.50
CA ILE A 2 -2.52 0.94 -8.38
C ILE A 2 -4.00 0.97 -7.96
N TRP A 3 -4.40 1.94 -7.14
CA TRP A 3 -5.77 2.07 -6.62
C TRP A 3 -6.81 2.40 -7.69
N LYS A 4 -6.42 3.07 -8.80
CA LYS A 4 -7.32 3.41 -9.91
C LYS A 4 -7.90 2.17 -10.59
N ARG A 5 -7.19 1.05 -10.55
CA ARG A 5 -7.66 -0.25 -11.06
C ARG A 5 -8.31 -1.09 -9.98
N THR A 6 -7.75 -1.05 -8.76
CA THR A 6 -8.22 -1.91 -7.66
C THR A 6 -9.61 -1.50 -7.16
N VAL A 7 -9.86 -0.20 -6.95
CA VAL A 7 -11.14 0.27 -6.36
C VAL A 7 -12.35 -0.07 -7.24
N PRO A 8 -12.34 0.16 -8.58
CA PRO A 8 -13.44 -0.28 -9.44
C PRO A 8 -13.68 -1.78 -9.39
N ALA A 9 -12.62 -2.60 -9.43
CA ALA A 9 -12.73 -4.06 -9.36
C ALA A 9 -13.34 -4.52 -8.02
N MET A 10 -13.02 -3.85 -6.91
CA MET A 10 -13.63 -4.14 -5.61
C MET A 10 -15.12 -3.77 -5.58
N ALA A 11 -15.49 -2.65 -6.20
CA ALA A 11 -16.88 -2.22 -6.30
C ALA A 11 -17.71 -3.19 -7.18
N GLU A 12 -17.17 -3.60 -8.33
CA GLU A 12 -17.79 -4.59 -9.22
C GLU A 12 -17.99 -5.95 -8.54
N ALA A 13 -17.04 -6.35 -7.69
CA ALA A 13 -17.13 -7.58 -6.90
C ALA A 13 -17.99 -7.44 -5.62
N GLY A 14 -18.60 -6.28 -5.38
CA GLY A 14 -19.42 -6.03 -4.18
C GLY A 14 -18.65 -6.10 -2.86
N MET A 15 -17.32 -5.94 -2.89
CA MET A 15 -16.45 -6.03 -1.71
C MET A 15 -16.42 -4.76 -0.88
N VAL A 16 -17.04 -3.69 -1.36
CA VAL A 16 -17.01 -2.38 -0.70
C VAL A 16 -18.40 -1.80 -0.64
N LEU A 17 -18.82 -1.46 0.57
CA LEU A 17 -20.12 -0.85 0.84
C LEU A 17 -19.96 0.66 0.94
N ASP A 18 -21.08 1.39 0.89
CA ASP A 18 -21.07 2.84 1.08
C ASP A 18 -20.54 3.22 2.48
N ALA A 19 -20.68 2.31 3.46
CA ALA A 19 -20.10 2.44 4.80
C ALA A 19 -18.56 2.45 4.81
N ASP A 20 -17.91 1.85 3.80
CA ASP A 20 -16.45 1.77 3.70
C ASP A 20 -15.84 2.98 2.99
N ARG A 21 -16.66 3.95 2.54
CA ARG A 21 -16.23 5.09 1.72
C ARG A 21 -15.08 5.89 2.35
N THR A 22 -15.14 6.16 3.65
CA THR A 22 -14.07 6.86 4.38
C THR A 22 -12.77 6.05 4.39
N MET A 23 -12.86 4.72 4.54
CA MET A 23 -11.71 3.83 4.54
C MET A 23 -11.09 3.71 3.14
N LEU A 24 -11.91 3.68 2.10
CA LEU A 24 -11.49 3.75 0.70
C LEU A 24 -10.77 5.06 0.36
N GLU A 25 -11.29 6.20 0.81
CA GLU A 25 -10.66 7.50 0.63
C GLU A 25 -9.27 7.53 1.29
N LEU A 26 -9.18 7.02 2.52
CA LEU A 26 -7.91 6.92 3.24
C LEU A 26 -6.93 5.98 2.53
N PHE A 27 -7.42 4.87 1.97
CA PHE A 27 -6.60 3.96 1.17
C PHE A 27 -6.01 4.65 -0.06
N CYS A 28 -6.85 5.37 -0.82
CA CYS A 28 -6.42 6.03 -2.06
C CYS A 28 -5.43 7.17 -1.78
N SER A 29 -5.71 8.00 -0.78
CA SER A 29 -4.80 9.09 -0.37
C SER A 29 -3.47 8.55 0.16
N THR A 30 -3.48 7.49 0.99
CA THR A 30 -2.25 6.88 1.49
C THR A 30 -1.44 6.26 0.35
N ALA A 31 -2.09 5.63 -0.63
CA ALA A 31 -1.41 5.07 -1.79
C ALA A 31 -0.77 6.16 -2.68
N ALA A 32 -1.43 7.32 -2.83
CA ALA A 32 -0.83 8.47 -3.53
C ALA A 32 0.40 9.00 -2.78
N ASN A 33 0.32 9.16 -1.45
CA ASN A 33 1.47 9.59 -0.65
C ASN A 33 2.66 8.63 -0.76
N VAL A 34 2.41 7.32 -0.89
CA VAL A 34 3.49 6.33 -1.12
C VAL A 34 4.17 6.58 -2.46
N GLU A 35 3.42 6.82 -3.53
CA GLU A 35 4.01 7.14 -4.85
C GLU A 35 4.82 8.45 -4.79
N ASP A 36 4.28 9.51 -4.19
CA ASP A 36 4.98 10.80 -4.06
C ASP A 36 6.29 10.69 -3.24
N LEU A 37 6.28 9.90 -2.16
CA LEU A 37 7.47 9.67 -1.32
C LEU A 37 8.50 8.76 -2.00
N GLU A 38 8.05 7.82 -2.84
CA GLU A 38 8.94 7.00 -3.67
C GLU A 38 9.63 7.83 -4.72
N ASP A 39 8.91 8.75 -5.37
CA ASP A 39 9.46 9.69 -6.34
C ASP A 39 10.48 10.64 -5.69
N ASP A 40 10.17 11.20 -4.52
CA ASP A 40 11.10 12.04 -3.76
C ASP A 40 12.39 11.28 -3.37
N LEU A 41 12.26 10.03 -2.92
CA LEU A 41 13.43 9.20 -2.57
C LEU A 41 14.24 8.78 -3.80
N ALA A 42 13.59 8.62 -4.96
CA ALA A 42 14.28 8.35 -6.21
C ALA A 42 15.10 9.57 -6.66
N GLU A 43 14.61 10.79 -6.43
CA GLU A 43 15.30 12.03 -6.78
C GLU A 43 16.39 12.41 -5.75
N ASN A 44 16.07 12.34 -4.46
CA ASN A 44 16.89 12.90 -3.38
C ASN A 44 17.69 11.84 -2.59
N GLY A 45 17.37 10.56 -2.76
CA GLY A 45 18.03 9.45 -2.10
C GLY A 45 17.62 9.24 -0.64
N TYR A 46 18.12 8.14 -0.06
CA TYR A 46 17.70 7.66 1.26
C TYR A 46 18.44 8.32 2.43
N SER A 47 19.39 9.21 2.17
CA SER A 47 20.19 9.85 3.20
C SER A 47 20.58 11.25 2.80
N ILE A 48 20.58 12.16 3.77
CA ILE A 48 20.98 13.54 3.62
C ILE A 48 22.26 13.78 4.43
N ASP A 49 23.16 14.59 3.87
CA ASP A 49 24.35 15.04 4.57
C ASP A 49 23.99 16.33 5.34
N THR A 50 24.18 16.30 6.66
CA THR A 50 23.91 17.46 7.52
C THR A 50 25.05 18.48 7.43
N PRO A 51 24.81 19.75 7.80
CA PRO A 51 25.86 20.78 7.84
C PRO A 51 27.08 20.40 8.70
N ASN A 52 26.89 19.47 9.64
CA ASN A 52 27.94 18.97 10.54
C ASN A 52 28.71 17.77 9.97
N GLY A 53 28.47 17.37 8.72
CA GLY A 53 29.12 16.25 8.05
C GLY A 53 28.62 14.87 8.46
N LEU A 54 27.56 14.79 9.27
CA LEU A 54 26.90 13.54 9.64
C LEU A 54 25.87 13.17 8.58
N ARG A 55 25.83 11.89 8.20
CA ARG A 55 24.80 11.34 7.32
C ARG A 55 23.58 10.91 8.13
N GLN A 56 22.42 11.44 7.79
CA GLN A 56 21.14 11.11 8.43
C GLN A 56 20.17 10.50 7.41
N PRO A 57 19.25 9.62 7.84
CA PRO A 57 18.22 9.11 6.95
C PRO A 57 17.33 10.24 6.45
N SER A 58 16.93 10.18 5.18
CA SER A 58 15.98 11.14 4.61
C SER A 58 14.67 11.13 5.41
N PRO A 59 14.07 12.29 5.73
CA PRO A 59 12.74 12.36 6.31
C PRO A 59 11.68 11.62 5.48
N SER A 60 11.85 11.57 4.16
CA SER A 60 10.94 10.87 3.25
C SER A 60 11.01 9.35 3.42
N TRP A 61 12.16 8.82 3.85
CA TRP A 61 12.32 7.40 4.12
C TRP A 61 11.49 6.93 5.32
N SER A 62 11.53 7.68 6.42
CA SER A 62 10.75 7.34 7.61
C SER A 62 9.24 7.49 7.34
N GLN A 63 8.84 8.53 6.61
CA GLN A 63 7.46 8.74 6.18
C GLN A 63 6.96 7.64 5.25
N LEU A 64 7.78 7.23 4.26
CA LEU A 64 7.42 6.16 3.32
C LEU A 64 7.16 4.85 4.06
N ARG A 65 8.02 4.52 5.01
CA ARG A 65 7.84 3.32 5.84
C ARG A 65 6.51 3.36 6.59
N GLN A 66 6.19 4.47 7.24
CA GLN A 66 4.94 4.63 7.98
C GLN A 66 3.72 4.58 7.05
N ALA A 67 3.79 5.23 5.89
CA ALA A 67 2.74 5.24 4.89
C ALA A 67 2.46 3.83 4.36
N ARG A 68 3.50 3.04 4.05
CA ARG A 68 3.37 1.64 3.64
C ARG A 68 2.75 0.76 4.71
N GLU A 69 3.20 0.88 5.97
CA GLU A 69 2.61 0.15 7.10
C GLU A 69 1.13 0.50 7.29
N THR A 70 0.76 1.77 7.11
CA THR A 70 -0.62 2.26 7.21
C THR A 70 -1.48 1.74 6.05
N LEU A 71 -0.95 1.80 4.82
CA LEU A 71 -1.60 1.30 3.62
C LEU A 71 -1.94 -0.20 3.74
N VAL A 72 -1.00 -1.00 4.25
CA VAL A 72 -1.22 -2.44 4.49
C VAL A 72 -2.33 -2.66 5.54
N LYS A 73 -2.36 -1.89 6.63
CA LYS A 73 -3.42 -1.99 7.65
C LYS A 73 -4.79 -1.68 7.05
N ILE A 74 -4.89 -0.60 6.28
CA ILE A 74 -6.15 -0.23 5.60
C ILE A 74 -6.56 -1.32 4.60
N ALA A 75 -5.62 -1.83 3.82
CA ALA A 75 -5.87 -2.91 2.85
C ALA A 75 -6.40 -4.19 3.53
N ILE A 76 -5.88 -4.54 4.70
CA ILE A 76 -6.37 -5.68 5.48
C ILE A 76 -7.80 -5.46 5.95
N GLN A 77 -8.15 -4.26 6.42
CA GLN A 77 -9.52 -3.89 6.83
C GLN A 77 -10.49 -3.95 5.65
N LEU A 78 -10.06 -3.51 4.47
CA LEU A 78 -10.83 -3.57 3.23
C LEU A 78 -10.87 -4.96 2.57
N GLY A 79 -10.38 -6.01 3.22
CA GLY A 79 -10.49 -7.36 2.67
C GLY A 79 -9.45 -7.74 1.61
N LEU A 80 -8.45 -6.90 1.33
CA LEU A 80 -7.54 -7.08 0.18
C LEU A 80 -6.48 -8.18 0.37
N SER A 81 -6.29 -8.70 1.58
CA SER A 81 -5.38 -9.83 1.83
C SER A 81 -6.06 -11.18 1.57
N PRO A 82 -5.35 -12.22 1.08
CA PRO A 82 -5.94 -13.56 0.88
C PRO A 82 -6.61 -14.11 2.14
N LYS A 83 -6.02 -13.84 3.32
CA LYS A 83 -6.57 -14.20 4.62
C LYS A 83 -7.86 -13.44 4.93
N SER A 84 -7.92 -12.14 4.62
CA SER A 84 -9.13 -11.33 4.77
C SER A 84 -10.23 -11.75 3.79
N ARG A 85 -9.90 -12.08 2.53
CA ARG A 85 -10.87 -12.61 1.54
C ARG A 85 -11.52 -13.91 2.01
N LYS A 86 -10.73 -14.82 2.59
CA LYS A 86 -11.23 -16.07 3.19
C LYS A 86 -12.19 -15.81 4.36
N GLN A 87 -11.97 -14.76 5.16
CA GLN A 87 -12.89 -14.34 6.22
C GLN A 87 -14.18 -13.71 5.68
N LEU A 88 -14.11 -13.03 4.53
CA LEU A 88 -15.24 -12.40 3.87
C LEU A 88 -16.07 -13.37 3.01
N GLY A 89 -15.69 -14.65 2.92
CA GLY A 89 -16.41 -15.65 2.11
C GLY A 89 -16.26 -15.45 0.60
N ILE A 90 -15.34 -14.59 0.17
CA ILE A 90 -15.08 -14.31 -1.24
C ILE A 90 -14.16 -15.41 -1.77
N VAL A 91 -14.75 -16.39 -2.44
CA VAL A 91 -14.03 -17.41 -3.21
C VAL A 91 -13.93 -16.91 -4.65
N SER A 92 -12.78 -16.37 -5.03
CA SER A 92 -12.47 -16.19 -6.45
C SER A 92 -11.95 -17.52 -6.99
N GLU A 93 -12.63 -18.11 -7.97
CA GLU A 93 -12.03 -19.11 -8.86
C GLU A 93 -10.83 -18.43 -9.58
N ASP A 94 -9.65 -19.00 -9.33
CA ASP A 94 -8.36 -18.85 -10.00
C ASP A 94 -7.69 -17.47 -10.14
N THR A 95 -6.51 -17.35 -9.49
CA THR A 95 -5.24 -17.29 -10.23
C THR A 95 -4.17 -18.02 -9.42
N ASP A 96 -3.64 -19.08 -10.01
CA ASP A 96 -2.52 -19.89 -9.55
C ASP A 96 -1.26 -19.07 -9.21
N GLY A 97 -0.60 -19.46 -8.12
CA GLY A 97 0.86 -19.42 -7.96
C GLY A 97 1.58 -18.07 -7.94
N PHE A 98 1.72 -17.45 -6.76
CA PHE A 98 2.95 -16.70 -6.46
C PHE A 98 3.92 -17.62 -5.71
N GLU A 99 4.61 -18.48 -6.45
CA GLU A 99 5.76 -19.24 -5.95
C GLU A 99 7.00 -18.36 -6.06
N GLY A 100 7.19 -17.50 -5.05
CA GLY A 100 8.44 -16.78 -4.88
C GLY A 100 9.49 -17.72 -4.29
N ASP A 101 10.29 -18.35 -5.14
CA ASP A 101 11.53 -19.05 -4.75
C ASP A 101 12.53 -18.00 -4.23
N PHE A 102 12.42 -17.62 -2.95
CA PHE A 102 13.47 -16.90 -2.25
C PHE A 102 14.55 -17.91 -1.84
N LYS A 103 15.47 -18.18 -2.77
CA LYS A 103 16.72 -18.85 -2.41
C LYS A 103 17.63 -17.87 -1.68
N GLN A 104 17.99 -18.27 -0.46
CA GLN A 104 19.10 -17.73 0.33
C GLN A 104 20.43 -18.25 -0.20
#